data_AF-A0A5M8SVH1-F1
#
_entry.id   AF-A0A5M8SVH1-F1
#
_cell.length_a   1.000
_cell.length_b   1.000
_cell.length_c   1.000
_cell.angle_alpha   90.00
_cell.angle_beta   90.00
_cell.angle_gamma   90.00
#
_symmetry.space_group_name_H-M   'P 1'
#
loop_
_entity.id
_entity.type
_entity.pdbx_description
1 polymer ?
#
loop_
_entity_poly.entity_id
_entity_poly.type
_entity_poly.pdbx_seq_one_letter_code
_entity_poly.pdbx_strand_id
1 'polypeptide(L)'
;MTTWEVIRWWEVRRIAYNAVLFAIGITSIMTMEWLMGKVIPVGEDAVEPFALALGVIVYAIMADLCYTLGWIIELAAKPRKPDEQRTRAKRLFIAGLWFSCLLTSLPFWFGLVFWLLHRNHHT
;
A
#
# COMPACT_ATOMS: atom_id res chain seq x y z
N MET A 1 27.24 7.57 -3.98
CA MET A 1 26.92 7.20 -2.58
C MET A 1 27.57 5.87 -2.28
N THR A 2 28.09 5.67 -1.08
CA THR A 2 28.53 4.33 -0.65
C THR A 2 27.29 3.43 -0.48
N THR A 3 27.47 2.11 -0.54
CA THR A 3 26.39 1.13 -0.32
C THR A 3 25.62 1.41 0.97
N TRP A 4 26.34 1.79 2.02
CA TRP A 4 25.76 2.11 3.33
C TRP A 4 24.91 3.38 3.34
N GLU A 5 25.32 4.40 2.58
CA GLU A 5 24.54 5.63 2.43
C GLU A 5 23.22 5.38 1.70
N VAL A 6 23.20 4.49 0.70
CA VAL A 6 21.99 4.08 -0.01
C VAL A 6 21.06 3.35 0.97
N ILE A 7 21.56 2.31 1.66
CA ILE A 7 20.76 1.55 2.62
C ILE A 7 20.17 2.46 3.70
N ARG A 8 20.98 3.34 4.30
CA ARG A 8 20.51 4.30 5.31
C ARG A 8 19.46 5.26 4.77
N TRP A 9 19.62 5.72 3.53
CA TRP A 9 18.64 6.61 2.89
C TRP A 9 17.27 5.95 2.74
N TRP A 10 17.24 4.67 2.37
CA TRP A 10 16.03 3.87 2.29
C TRP A 10 15.48 3.56 3.69
N GLU A 11 16.27 3.01 4.61
CA GLU A 11 15.78 2.63 5.94
C GLU A 11 15.12 3.78 6.72
N VAL A 12 15.67 4.99 6.67
CA VAL A 12 15.06 6.16 7.32
C VAL A 12 13.68 6.49 6.74
N ARG A 13 13.47 6.22 5.44
CA ARG A 13 12.20 6.49 4.75
C ARG A 13 11.21 5.32 4.86
N ARG A 14 11.65 4.13 5.28
CA ARG A 14 10.79 2.98 5.53
C ARG A 14 9.70 3.31 6.55
N ILE A 15 10.06 4.05 7.62
CA ILE A 15 9.11 4.48 8.66
C ILE A 15 8.00 5.34 8.06
N ALA A 16 8.36 6.35 7.26
CA ALA A 16 7.39 7.22 6.61
C ALA A 16 6.53 6.45 5.59
N TYR A 17 7.13 5.55 4.82
CA TYR A 17 6.43 4.68 3.87
C TYR A 17 5.40 3.78 4.58
N ASN A 18 5.80 3.09 5.65
CA ASN A 18 4.90 2.23 6.42
C ASN A 18 3.79 3.03 7.12
N ALA A 19 4.10 4.21 7.65
CA ALA A 19 3.09 5.09 8.25
C ALA A 19 2.02 5.53 7.24
N VAL A 20 2.43 5.88 6.01
CA VAL A 20 1.51 6.26 4.92
C VAL A 20 0.64 5.07 4.54
N LEU A 21 1.23 3.90 4.30
CA LEU A 21 0.45 2.69 3.95
C LEU A 21 -0.50 2.27 5.07
N PHE A 22 -0.09 2.39 6.32
CA PHE A 22 -0.95 2.09 7.47
C PHE A 22 -2.17 3.02 7.51
N ALA A 23 -1.96 4.33 7.33
CA ALA A 23 -3.05 5.29 7.29
C ALA A 23 -4.02 5.04 6.11
N ILE A 24 -3.50 4.77 4.92
CA ILE A 24 -4.32 4.45 3.73
C ILE A 24 -5.05 3.11 3.93
N GLY A 25 -4.40 2.11 4.52
CA GLY A 25 -4.97 0.79 4.78
C GLY A 25 -6.16 0.87 5.75
N ILE A 26 -5.98 1.55 6.89
CA ILE A 26 -7.07 1.76 7.86
C ILE A 26 -8.22 2.49 7.21
N THR A 27 -7.96 3.62 6.54
CA THR A 27 -9.02 4.44 5.93
C THR A 27 -9.76 3.66 4.83
N SER A 28 -9.05 2.84 4.06
CA SER A 28 -9.65 2.01 3.00
C SER A 28 -10.54 0.91 3.56
N ILE A 29 -10.07 0.19 4.59
CA ILE A 29 -10.83 -0.88 5.23
C ILE A 29 -12.07 -0.32 5.93
N MET A 30 -11.91 0.74 6.74
CA MET A 30 -13.03 1.36 7.45
C MET A 30 -14.10 1.86 6.49
N THR A 31 -13.69 2.46 5.36
CA THR A 31 -14.65 2.94 4.36
C THR A 31 -15.34 1.80 3.63
N MET A 32 -14.60 0.73 3.30
CA MET A 32 -15.17 -0.47 2.68
C MET A 32 -16.25 -1.09 3.59
N GLU A 33 -15.93 -1.35 4.86
CA GLU A 33 -16.86 -1.89 5.85
C GLU A 33 -18.10 -0.99 6.00
N TRP A 34 -17.90 0.33 6.10
CA TRP A 34 -19.00 1.28 6.21
C TRP A 34 -19.90 1.32 4.98
N LEU A 35 -19.35 1.20 3.76
CA LEU A 35 -20.11 1.19 2.52
C LEU A 35 -20.86 -0.12 2.33
N MET A 36 -20.22 -1.26 2.61
CA MET A 36 -20.82 -2.59 2.45
C MET A 36 -21.90 -2.83 3.51
N GLY A 37 -21.71 -2.37 4.74
CA GLY A 37 -22.73 -2.44 5.80
C GLY A 37 -24.02 -1.65 5.53
N LYS A 38 -24.06 -0.79 4.50
CA LYS A 38 -25.31 -0.13 4.04
C LYS A 38 -26.13 -0.98 3.09
N VAL A 39 -25.54 -2.04 2.54
CA VAL A 39 -26.15 -2.91 1.52
C VAL A 39 -26.40 -4.29 2.10
N ILE A 40 -25.47 -4.79 2.90
CA ILE A 40 -25.55 -6.13 3.49
C ILE A 40 -26.58 -6.12 4.64
N PRO A 41 -27.44 -7.16 4.76
CA PRO A 41 -28.39 -7.29 5.85
C PRO A 41 -27.70 -7.27 7.23
N VAL A 42 -28.39 -6.68 8.23
CA VAL A 42 -27.89 -6.63 9.61
C VAL A 42 -27.73 -8.05 10.15
N GLY A 43 -26.48 -8.47 10.40
CA GLY A 43 -26.14 -9.81 10.90
C GLY A 43 -25.23 -10.63 9.99
N GLU A 44 -24.95 -10.15 8.77
CA GLU A 44 -23.92 -10.72 7.88
C GLU A 44 -22.69 -9.81 7.83
N ASP A 45 -21.50 -10.40 7.94
CA ASP A 45 -20.23 -9.68 7.83
C ASP A 45 -19.83 -9.51 6.36
N ALA A 46 -19.33 -8.32 5.99
CA ALA A 46 -18.86 -8.03 4.63
C ALA A 46 -17.62 -8.85 4.25
N VAL A 47 -16.71 -9.02 5.20
CA VAL A 47 -15.52 -9.86 5.12
C VAL A 47 -15.32 -10.49 6.49
N GLU A 48 -15.02 -11.80 6.52
CA GLU A 48 -14.72 -12.45 7.80
C GLU A 48 -13.52 -11.80 8.52
N PRO A 49 -13.63 -11.49 9.82
CA PRO A 49 -12.58 -10.79 10.57
C PRO A 49 -11.21 -11.47 10.50
N PHE A 50 -11.20 -12.81 10.49
CA PHE A 50 -9.96 -13.59 10.39
C PHE A 50 -9.30 -13.46 9.01
N ALA A 51 -10.08 -13.52 7.94
CA ALA A 51 -9.59 -13.35 6.57
C ALA A 51 -9.03 -11.93 6.36
N LEU A 52 -9.69 -10.92 6.93
CA LEU A 52 -9.23 -9.53 6.88
C LEU A 52 -7.90 -9.35 7.64
N ALA A 53 -7.80 -9.88 8.86
CA ALA A 53 -6.57 -9.82 9.65
C ALA A 53 -5.39 -10.52 8.94
N LEU A 54 -5.63 -11.72 8.38
CA LEU A 54 -4.63 -12.45 7.62
C LEU A 54 -4.20 -11.66 6.37
N GLY A 55 -5.15 -11.08 5.64
CA GLY A 55 -4.89 -10.24 4.47
C GLY A 55 -3.99 -9.04 4.79
N VAL A 56 -4.26 -8.35 5.91
CA VAL A 56 -3.43 -7.22 6.38
C VAL A 56 -2.00 -7.66 6.68
N ILE A 57 -1.81 -8.80 7.37
CA ILE A 57 -0.47 -9.31 7.71
C ILE A 57 0.30 -9.70 6.44
N VAL A 58 -0.33 -10.46 5.55
CA VAL A 58 0.28 -10.88 4.27
C VAL A 58 0.65 -9.64 3.45
N TYR A 59 -0.23 -8.65 3.38
CA TYR A 59 0.03 -7.40 2.68
C TYR A 59 1.22 -6.64 3.27
N ALA A 60 1.29 -6.51 4.59
CA ALA A 60 2.39 -5.82 5.27
C ALA A 60 3.75 -6.47 4.94
N ILE A 61 3.83 -7.80 5.00
CA ILE A 61 5.05 -8.55 4.65
C ILE A 61 5.42 -8.29 3.18
N MET A 62 4.46 -8.38 2.26
CA MET A 62 4.70 -8.15 0.83
C MET A 62 5.14 -6.71 0.55
N ALA A 63 4.54 -5.73 1.23
CA ALA A 63 4.92 -4.32 1.10
C ALA A 63 6.36 -4.07 1.56
N ASP A 64 6.79 -4.69 2.66
CA ASP A 64 8.18 -4.63 3.12
C ASP A 64 9.15 -5.33 2.17
N LEU A 65 8.77 -6.47 1.59
CA LEU A 65 9.58 -7.16 0.57
C LEU A 65 9.74 -6.29 -0.68
N CYS A 66 8.66 -5.75 -1.22
CA CYS A 66 8.69 -4.81 -2.35
C CYS A 66 9.55 -3.58 -2.04
N TYR A 67 9.47 -3.05 -0.82
CA TYR A 67 10.32 -1.95 -0.37
C TYR A 67 11.81 -2.31 -0.41
N THR A 68 12.17 -3.50 0.07
CA THR A 68 13.57 -3.96 0.06
C THR A 68 14.12 -4.18 -1.35
N LEU A 69 13.29 -4.59 -2.30
CA LEU A 69 13.70 -4.69 -3.71
C LEU A 69 14.09 -3.32 -4.30
N GLY A 70 13.50 -2.22 -3.82
CA GLY A 70 13.80 -0.87 -4.30
C GLY A 70 15.27 -0.48 -4.15
N TRP A 71 15.87 -0.71 -2.98
CA TRP A 71 17.29 -0.40 -2.76
C TRP A 71 18.21 -1.45 -3.40
N ILE A 72 17.79 -2.71 -3.50
CA ILE A 72 18.55 -3.76 -4.21
C ILE A 72 18.69 -3.40 -5.70
N ILE A 73 17.60 -2.96 -6.35
CA ILE A 73 17.62 -2.51 -7.75
C ILE A 73 18.50 -1.26 -7.91
N GLU A 74 18.50 -0.35 -6.92
CA GLU A 74 19.37 0.82 -6.93
C GLU A 74 20.85 0.44 -6.83
N LEU A 75 21.22 -0.53 -6.00
CA LEU A 75 22.60 -1.01 -5.88
C LEU A 75 23.06 -1.82 -7.08
N ALA A 76 22.17 -2.61 -7.68
CA ALA A 76 22.46 -3.38 -8.89
C ALA A 76 22.70 -2.47 -10.11
N ALA A 77 22.09 -1.29 -10.12
CA ALA A 77 22.38 -0.28 -11.11
C ALA A 77 23.77 0.34 -10.84
N LYS A 78 24.67 0.32 -11.84
CA LYS A 78 25.91 1.11 -11.79
C LYS A 78 25.63 2.55 -12.26
N PRO A 79 25.50 3.55 -11.37
CA PRO A 79 25.34 4.93 -11.80
C PRO A 79 26.66 5.48 -12.36
N ARG A 80 26.59 6.29 -13.42
CA ARG A 80 27.75 7.00 -13.98
C ARG A 80 28.10 8.26 -13.17
N LYS A 81 27.13 8.87 -12.47
CA LYS A 81 27.31 10.08 -11.67
C LYS A 81 26.56 10.04 -10.33
N PRO A 82 27.10 10.64 -9.25
CA PRO A 82 26.44 10.70 -7.94
C PRO A 82 25.07 11.40 -7.94
N ASP A 83 24.90 12.44 -8.75
CA ASP A 83 23.63 13.21 -8.83
C ASP A 83 22.51 12.43 -9.52
N GLU A 84 22.87 11.64 -10.54
CA GLU A 84 21.95 10.75 -11.24
C GLU A 84 21.45 9.63 -10.31
N GLN A 85 22.34 9.11 -9.45
CA GLN A 85 21.99 8.10 -8.45
C GLN A 85 20.92 8.60 -7.49
N ARG A 86 21.09 9.80 -6.91
CA ARG A 86 20.12 10.41 -5.98
C ARG A 86 18.76 10.67 -6.64
N THR A 87 18.78 11.14 -7.89
CA THR A 87 17.54 11.41 -8.63
C THR A 87 16.78 10.13 -8.94
N ARG A 88 17.50 9.05 -9.30
CA ARG A 88 16.92 7.73 -9.53
C ARG A 88 16.35 7.12 -8.25
N ALA A 89 17.06 7.20 -7.12
CA ALA A 89 16.59 6.74 -5.82
C ALA A 89 15.22 7.36 -5.47
N LYS A 90 15.12 8.70 -5.59
CA LYS A 90 13.87 9.44 -5.38
C LYS A 90 12.75 8.96 -6.32
N ARG A 91 13.03 8.79 -7.62
CA ARG A 91 12.03 8.32 -8.58
C ARG A 91 11.55 6.91 -8.28
N LEU A 92 12.46 5.99 -7.96
CA LEU A 92 12.10 4.61 -7.58
C LEU A 92 11.27 4.58 -6.30
N PHE A 93 11.67 5.35 -5.28
CA PHE A 93 10.89 5.47 -4.05
C PHE A 93 9.49 6.04 -4.30
N ILE A 94 9.38 7.12 -5.08
CA ILE A 94 8.09 7.74 -5.41
C ILE A 94 7.21 6.77 -6.22
N ALA A 95 7.77 6.10 -7.23
CA ALA A 95 7.03 5.13 -8.04
C ALA A 95 6.54 3.95 -7.19
N GLY A 96 7.41 3.40 -6.34
CA GLY A 96 7.06 2.34 -5.40
C GLY A 96 6.00 2.79 -4.39
N LEU A 97 6.14 3.99 -3.82
CA LEU A 97 5.15 4.56 -2.92
C LEU A 97 3.79 4.73 -3.60
N TRP A 98 3.73 5.30 -4.80
CA TRP A 98 2.48 5.45 -5.55
C TRP A 98 1.84 4.11 -5.87
N PHE A 99 2.64 3.14 -6.34
CA PHE A 99 2.16 1.79 -6.64
C PHE A 99 1.57 1.13 -5.39
N SER A 100 2.28 1.18 -4.26
CA SER A 100 1.79 0.62 -3.00
C SER A 100 0.58 1.36 -2.46
N CYS A 101 0.52 2.69 -2.56
CA CYS A 101 -0.66 3.46 -2.16
C CYS A 101 -1.90 3.08 -2.99
N LEU A 102 -1.72 2.92 -4.31
CA LEU A 102 -2.78 2.48 -5.21
C LEU A 102 -3.28 1.10 -4.82
N LEU A 103 -2.36 0.16 -4.58
CA LEU A 103 -2.68 -1.21 -4.19
C LEU A 103 -3.37 -1.26 -2.81
N THR A 104 -2.89 -0.49 -1.83
CA THR A 104 -3.51 -0.36 -0.51
C THR A 104 -4.90 0.25 -0.58
N SER A 105 -5.17 1.12 -1.55
CA SER A 105 -6.50 1.72 -1.75
C SER A 105 -7.52 0.79 -2.42
N LEU A 106 -7.14 -0.42 -2.85
CA LEU A 106 -8.06 -1.34 -3.53
C LEU A 106 -9.33 -1.67 -2.73
N PRO A 107 -9.28 -1.95 -1.41
CA PRO A 107 -10.49 -2.23 -0.62
C PRO A 107 -11.50 -1.08 -0.66
N PHE A 108 -11.01 0.17 -0.66
CA PHE A 108 -11.86 1.35 -0.80
C PHE A 108 -12.62 1.35 -2.13
N TRP A 109 -11.90 1.15 -3.24
CA TRP A 109 -12.51 1.12 -4.58
C TRP A 109 -13.49 -0.04 -4.73
N PHE A 110 -13.15 -1.21 -4.16
CA PHE A 110 -14.02 -2.38 -4.15
C PHE A 110 -15.33 -2.09 -3.41
N GLY A 111 -15.25 -1.56 -2.17
CA GLY A 111 -16.44 -1.19 -1.40
C GLY A 111 -17.29 -0.13 -2.09
N LEU A 112 -16.66 0.86 -2.75
CA LEU A 112 -17.36 1.89 -3.51
C LEU A 112 -18.12 1.33 -4.71
N VAL A 113 -17.47 0.49 -5.53
CA VAL A 113 -18.11 -0.15 -6.68
C VAL A 113 -19.23 -1.09 -6.23
N PHE A 114 -18.99 -1.89 -5.19
CA PHE A 114 -20.00 -2.79 -4.63
C PHE A 114 -21.25 -2.03 -4.19
N TRP A 115 -21.06 -0.94 -3.44
CA TRP A 115 -22.15 -0.07 -3.02
C TRP A 115 -22.90 0.56 -4.20
N LEU A 116 -22.17 1.08 -5.20
CA LEU A 116 -22.78 1.70 -6.39
C LEU A 116 -23.62 0.71 -7.21
N LEU A 117 -23.20 -0.55 -7.30
CA LEU A 117 -23.94 -1.58 -8.04
C LEU A 117 -25.20 -2.03 -7.31
N HIS A 118 -25.15 -2.16 -5.97
CA HIS A 118 -26.25 -2.75 -5.20
C HIS A 118 -27.22 -1.73 -4.60
N ARG A 119 -26.87 -0.43 -4.54
CA ARG A 119 -27.77 0.61 -4.01
C ARG A 119 -29.13 0.71 -4.73
N ASN A 120 -29.22 0.23 -5.97
CA ASN A 120 -30.44 0.31 -6.78
C ASN A 120 -31.43 -0.85 -6.53
N HIS A 121 -31.07 -1.87 -5.75
CA HIS A 121 -31.93 -3.02 -5.46
C HIS A 121 -32.84 -2.85 -4.23
N HIS A 122 -32.81 -1.67 -3.59
CA HIS A 122 -33.59 -1.34 -2.38
C HIS A 122 -34.70 -0.29 -2.59
N THR A 123 -35.12 -0.03 -3.84
CA THR A 123 -36.33 0.74 -4.18
C THR A 123 -37.43 -0.19 -4.67
#